data_AF-A0A6L5DXT6-F1
#
_entry.id   AF-A0A6L5DXT6-F1
#
_cell.length_a   1.000
_cell.length_b   1.000
_cell.length_c   1.000
_cell.angle_alpha   90.00
_cell.angle_beta   90.00
_cell.angle_gamma   90.00
#
_symmetry.space_group_name_H-M   'P 1'
#
loop_
_entity.id
_entity.type
_entity.pdbx_description
1 polymer ?
#
loop_
_entity_poly.entity_id
_entity_poly.type
_entity_poly.pdbx_seq_one_letter_code
_entity_poly.pdbx_strand_id
1 'polypeptide(L)'
;MTTIDLKVTLQLNEEEYFKVGDHIFTKNDKLKSLEDKLHFCGSSAIKVFKEYESLLTMEIMNDWSRLIKALNQTTSCCAVWDNKKIITELVEKREHPVSWYVKNCRIC
;
A
#
# COMPACT_ATOMS: atom_id res chain seq x y z
N MET A 1 -27.98 -8.46 30.40
CA MET A 1 -26.96 -7.99 29.44
C MET A 1 -27.69 -7.32 28.31
N THR A 2 -27.33 -6.08 27.99
CA THR A 2 -27.96 -5.32 26.91
C THR A 2 -26.98 -5.27 25.76
N THR A 3 -27.36 -5.85 24.63
CA THR A 3 -26.57 -5.80 23.40
C THR A 3 -26.92 -4.53 22.66
N ILE A 4 -25.93 -3.73 22.27
CA ILE A 4 -26.11 -2.53 21.47
C ILE A 4 -25.43 -2.79 20.13
N ASP A 5 -26.22 -2.89 19.06
CA ASP A 5 -25.74 -3.02 17.69
C ASP A 5 -25.58 -1.63 17.07
N LEU A 6 -24.35 -1.29 16.71
CA LEU A 6 -24.00 -0.02 16.05
C LEU A 6 -23.68 -0.30 14.58
N LYS A 7 -24.30 0.46 13.69
CA LYS A 7 -23.98 0.45 12.26
C LYS A 7 -23.26 1.73 11.89
N VAL A 8 -22.00 1.61 11.44
CA VAL A 8 -21.17 2.73 11.00
C VAL A 8 -21.07 2.70 9.47
N THR A 9 -21.34 3.83 8.83
CA THR A 9 -21.13 4.01 7.39
C THR A 9 -19.92 4.90 7.18
N LEU A 10 -18.90 4.37 6.51
CA LEU A 10 -17.71 5.11 6.15
C LEU A 10 -17.86 5.68 4.73
N GLN A 11 -17.67 6.99 4.57
CA GLN A 11 -17.56 7.64 3.27
C GLN A 11 -16.12 8.03 3.02
N LEU A 12 -15.54 7.53 1.93
CA LEU A 12 -14.18 7.83 1.51
C LEU A 12 -14.20 8.60 0.20
N ASN A 13 -13.33 9.59 0.08
CA ASN A 13 -13.07 10.26 -1.20
C ASN A 13 -12.34 9.27 -2.11
N GLU A 14 -12.83 9.10 -3.35
CA GLU A 14 -12.25 8.18 -4.33
C GLU A 14 -10.76 8.39 -4.57
N GLU A 15 -10.24 9.61 -4.43
CA GLU A 15 -8.81 9.88 -4.61
C GLU A 15 -7.94 9.43 -3.43
N GLU A 16 -8.54 8.97 -2.35
CA GLU A 16 -7.86 8.68 -1.07
C GLU A 16 -7.83 7.19 -0.73
N TYR A 17 -8.35 6.34 -1.61
CA TYR A 17 -8.33 4.89 -1.46
C TYR A 17 -8.28 4.15 -2.80
N PHE A 18 -7.94 2.87 -2.74
CA PHE A 18 -8.13 1.90 -3.82
C PHE A 18 -8.55 0.55 -3.22
N LYS A 19 -9.12 -0.32 -4.04
CA LYS A 19 -9.61 -1.64 -3.63
C LYS A 19 -8.73 -2.75 -4.20
N VAL A 20 -8.58 -3.82 -3.43
CA VAL A 20 -7.93 -5.07 -3.86
C VAL A 20 -8.79 -6.22 -3.38
N GLY A 21 -9.67 -6.72 -4.25
CA GLY A 21 -10.74 -7.63 -3.85
C GLY A 21 -11.63 -6.99 -2.77
N ASP A 22 -11.77 -7.68 -1.64
CA ASP A 22 -12.54 -7.20 -0.48
C ASP A 22 -11.81 -6.20 0.41
N HIS A 23 -10.53 -5.93 0.13
CA HIS A 23 -9.70 -5.06 0.95
C HIS A 23 -9.69 -3.63 0.44
N ILE A 24 -9.68 -2.67 1.36
CA ILE A 24 -9.60 -1.25 1.07
C ILE A 24 -8.26 -0.74 1.60
N PHE A 25 -7.47 -0.13 0.72
CA PHE A 25 -6.23 0.52 1.08
C PHE A 25 -6.42 2.04 1.06
N THR A 26 -5.98 2.72 2.10
CA THR A 26 -6.18 4.16 2.29
C THR A 26 -4.93 4.84 2.86
N LYS A 27 -4.85 6.16 2.66
CA LYS A 27 -3.87 7.02 3.32
C LYS A 27 -4.29 7.48 4.72
N ASN A 28 -5.48 7.10 5.21
CA ASN A 28 -5.96 7.48 6.54
C ASN A 28 -5.68 6.35 7.55
N ASP A 29 -4.66 6.54 8.38
CA ASP A 29 -4.20 5.55 9.36
C ASP A 29 -5.22 5.29 10.48
N LYS A 30 -6.09 6.26 10.77
CA LYS A 30 -7.15 6.15 11.80
C LYS A 30 -8.21 5.11 11.46
N LEU A 31 -8.32 4.73 10.19
CA LEU A 31 -9.33 3.77 9.73
C LEU A 31 -8.90 2.32 9.90
N LYS A 32 -7.60 2.07 10.11
CA LYS A 32 -7.05 0.73 10.26
C LYS A 32 -7.65 -0.02 11.46
N SER A 33 -8.06 0.67 12.52
CA SER A 33 -8.64 0.04 13.71
C SER A 33 -10.14 -0.23 13.61
N LEU A 34 -10.80 0.17 12.52
CA LEU A 34 -12.25 0.01 12.37
C LEU A 34 -12.64 -1.35 11.79
N GLU A 35 -11.81 -1.92 10.91
CA GLU A 35 -12.11 -3.18 10.26
C GLU A 35 -10.83 -3.87 9.74
N ASP A 36 -10.76 -5.20 9.84
CA ASP A 36 -9.60 -6.00 9.38
C ASP A 36 -9.32 -5.86 7.87
N LYS A 37 -10.33 -5.44 7.10
CA LYS A 37 -10.22 -5.24 5.66
C LYS A 37 -9.66 -3.86 5.28
N LEU A 38 -9.49 -2.94 6.24
CA LEU A 38 -8.96 -1.59 6.04
C LEU A 38 -7.45 -1.55 6.30
N HIS A 39 -6.69 -1.18 5.28
CA HIS A 39 -5.23 -1.14 5.32
C HIS A 39 -4.70 0.27 5.09
N PHE A 40 -3.67 0.64 5.84
CA PHE A 40 -2.93 1.88 5.61
C PHE A 40 -1.74 1.62 4.67
N CYS A 41 -1.63 2.39 3.59
CA CYS A 41 -0.52 2.28 2.62
C CYS A 41 0.27 3.58 2.40
N GLY A 42 0.02 4.62 3.20
CA GLY A 42 0.70 5.91 3.05
C GLY A 42 0.22 6.72 1.84
N SER A 43 0.43 8.04 1.89
CA SER A 43 -0.16 9.01 0.95
C SER A 43 0.48 9.01 -0.44
N SER A 44 1.78 8.78 -0.55
CA SER A 44 2.53 8.89 -1.81
C SER A 44 2.24 7.77 -2.81
N ALA A 45 1.68 6.65 -2.34
CA ALA A 45 1.50 5.46 -3.17
C ALA A 45 0.07 5.30 -3.73
N ILE A 46 -0.94 5.96 -3.14
CA ILE A 46 -2.36 5.80 -3.53
C ILE A 46 -2.59 6.03 -5.02
N LYS A 47 -2.12 7.17 -5.55
CA LYS A 47 -2.33 7.54 -6.97
C LYS A 47 -1.75 6.48 -7.91
N VAL A 48 -0.56 5.98 -7.58
CA VAL A 48 0.12 4.97 -8.37
C VAL A 48 -0.64 3.64 -8.30
N PHE A 49 -1.01 3.18 -7.10
CA PHE A 49 -1.78 1.94 -6.96
C PHE A 49 -3.11 1.98 -7.71
N LYS A 50 -3.77 3.15 -7.74
CA LYS A 50 -5.02 3.33 -8.47
C LYS A 50 -4.86 3.16 -9.98
N GLU A 51 -3.71 3.52 -10.55
CA GLU A 51 -3.39 3.23 -11.97
C GLU A 51 -3.32 1.72 -12.26
N TYR A 52 -2.99 0.90 -11.25
CA TYR A 52 -2.83 -0.55 -11.37
C TYR A 52 -3.96 -1.34 -10.72
N GLU A 53 -5.06 -0.70 -10.28
CA GLU A 53 -6.07 -1.29 -9.40
C GLU A 53 -6.62 -2.64 -9.92
N SER A 54 -6.82 -2.76 -11.23
CA SER A 54 -7.31 -4.00 -11.87
C SER A 54 -6.30 -5.16 -11.88
N LEU A 55 -5.02 -4.88 -11.66
CA LEU A 55 -3.92 -5.84 -11.66
C LEU A 55 -3.44 -6.18 -10.25
N LEU A 56 -3.87 -5.42 -9.23
CA LEU A 56 -3.45 -5.63 -7.87
C LEU A 56 -4.08 -6.89 -7.27
N THR A 57 -3.26 -7.65 -6.56
CA THR A 57 -3.68 -8.79 -5.74
C THR A 57 -3.14 -8.61 -4.32
N MET A 58 -3.74 -9.31 -3.35
CA MET A 58 -3.23 -9.27 -1.98
C MET A 58 -1.79 -9.80 -1.86
N GLU A 59 -1.37 -10.69 -2.77
CA GLU A 59 0.03 -11.13 -2.91
C GLU A 59 0.94 -9.94 -3.24
N ILE A 60 0.63 -9.19 -4.30
CA ILE A 60 1.39 -7.99 -4.70
C ILE A 60 1.44 -6.97 -3.57
N MET A 61 0.32 -6.75 -2.87
CA MET A 61 0.26 -5.81 -1.75
C MET A 61 1.10 -6.25 -0.55
N ASN A 62 1.14 -7.55 -0.26
CA ASN A 62 1.97 -8.11 0.80
C ASN A 62 3.46 -8.00 0.46
N ASP A 63 3.84 -8.30 -0.78
CA ASP A 63 5.22 -8.20 -1.24
C ASP A 63 5.69 -6.75 -1.26
N TRP A 64 4.85 -5.83 -1.75
CA TRP A 64 5.11 -4.40 -1.64
C TRP A 64 5.32 -3.96 -0.18
N SER A 65 4.45 -4.36 0.74
CA SER A 65 4.58 -4.00 2.16
C SER A 65 5.88 -4.50 2.77
N ARG A 66 6.29 -5.73 2.45
CA ARG A 66 7.56 -6.32 2.91
C ARG A 66 8.75 -5.59 2.31
N LEU A 67 8.70 -5.30 1.01
CA LEU A 67 9.76 -4.61 0.29
C LEU A 67 9.97 -3.20 0.82
N ILE A 68 8.90 -2.40 0.98
CA ILE A 68 9.01 -1.04 1.53
C ILE A 68 9.57 -1.04 2.95
N LYS A 69 9.18 -2.01 3.79
CA LYS A 69 9.76 -2.16 5.13
C LYS A 69 11.26 -2.46 5.07
N ALA A 70 11.68 -3.40 4.22
CA ALA A 70 13.09 -3.73 4.04
C ALA A 70 13.88 -2.53 3.50
N LEU A 71 13.35 -1.83 2.50
CA LEU A 71 13.96 -0.63 1.94
C LEU A 71 14.17 0.45 3.00
N ASN A 72 13.13 0.74 3.79
CA ASN A 72 13.21 1.73 4.87
C ASN A 72 14.18 1.34 5.99
N GLN A 73 14.44 0.05 6.20
CA GLN A 73 15.47 -0.43 7.14
C GLN A 73 16.89 -0.29 6.59
N THR A 74 17.06 -0.34 5.27
CA THR A 74 18.38 -0.29 4.62
C THR A 74 18.91 1.12 4.35
N THR A 75 18.07 2.15 4.47
CA THR A 75 18.42 3.53 4.10
C THR A 75 18.16 4.54 5.22
N SER A 76 18.69 5.77 5.05
CA SER A 76 18.39 6.88 5.96
C SER A 76 16.90 7.25 5.95
N CYS A 77 16.44 7.92 7.01
CA CYS A 77 15.05 8.31 7.24
C CYS A 77 14.43 9.24 6.18
N CYS A 78 15.21 9.72 5.22
CA CYS A 78 14.78 10.64 4.16
C CYS A 78 14.69 9.98 2.78
N ALA A 79 14.90 8.67 2.66
CA ALA A 79 14.87 7.99 1.37
C ALA A 79 13.48 8.09 0.72
N VAL A 80 13.45 8.59 -0.51
CA VAL A 80 12.22 8.66 -1.31
C VAL A 80 12.28 7.59 -2.39
N TRP A 81 11.25 6.74 -2.43
CA TRP A 81 11.14 5.62 -3.35
C TRP A 81 10.21 5.92 -4.53
N ASP A 82 10.63 5.49 -5.73
CA ASP A 82 9.81 5.46 -6.93
C ASP A 82 8.78 4.32 -6.83
N ASN A 83 7.65 4.64 -6.19
CA ASN A 83 6.55 3.69 -6.04
C ASN A 83 6.02 3.20 -7.39
N LYS A 84 6.07 4.03 -8.45
CA LYS A 84 5.61 3.62 -9.78
C LYS A 84 6.46 2.49 -10.32
N LYS A 85 7.77 2.67 -10.31
CA LYS A 85 8.69 1.63 -10.76
C LYS A 85 8.61 0.37 -9.90
N ILE A 86 8.55 0.51 -8.57
CA ILE A 86 8.43 -0.64 -7.66
C ILE A 86 7.15 -1.44 -7.98
N ILE A 87 6.00 -0.78 -8.09
CA ILE A 87 4.72 -1.44 -8.34
C ILE A 87 4.73 -2.11 -9.72
N THR A 88 5.28 -1.47 -10.76
CA THR A 88 5.44 -2.08 -12.08
C THR A 88 6.23 -3.38 -12.01
N GLU A 89 7.41 -3.38 -11.37
CA GLU A 89 8.25 -4.59 -11.26
C GLU A 89 7.54 -5.72 -10.50
N LEU A 90 6.76 -5.39 -9.46
CA LEU A 90 5.96 -6.36 -8.70
C LEU A 90 4.80 -6.93 -9.53
N VAL A 91 4.06 -6.08 -10.24
CA VAL A 91 2.95 -6.50 -11.12
C VAL A 91 3.46 -7.38 -12.27
N GLU A 92 4.63 -7.06 -12.83
CA GLU A 92 5.29 -7.85 -13.88
C GLU A 92 5.97 -9.12 -13.36
N LYS A 93 5.89 -9.40 -12.04
CA LYS A 93 6.49 -10.56 -11.37
C LYS A 93 7.99 -10.71 -11.64
N ARG A 94 8.71 -9.58 -11.70
CA ARG A 94 10.17 -9.58 -11.84
C ARG A 94 10.80 -9.66 -10.47
N GLU A 95 11.51 -10.76 -10.23
CA GLU A 95 12.20 -10.97 -8.97
C GLU A 95 13.53 -10.21 -8.94
N HIS A 96 13.67 -9.32 -7.96
CA HIS A 96 14.91 -8.58 -7.72
C HIS A 96 15.30 -8.64 -6.24
N PRO A 97 16.61 -8.67 -5.93
CA PRO A 97 17.06 -8.50 -4.55
C PRO A 97 16.78 -7.07 -4.06
N VAL A 98 16.64 -6.88 -2.74
CA VAL A 98 16.42 -5.55 -2.13
C VAL A 98 17.46 -4.52 -2.59
N SER A 99 18.73 -4.93 -2.73
CA SER A 99 19.82 -4.08 -3.21
C SER A 99 19.60 -3.52 -4.62
N TRP A 100 18.87 -4.24 -5.49
CA TRP A 100 18.51 -3.76 -6.81
C TRP A 100 17.53 -2.60 -6.70
N TYR A 101 16.50 -2.71 -5.86
CA TYR A 101 15.53 -1.62 -5.62
C TYR A 101 16.20 -0.40 -4.99
N VAL A 102 17.14 -0.59 -4.05
CA VAL A 102 17.94 0.49 -3.48
C VAL A 102 18.68 1.28 -4.57
N LYS A 103 19.26 0.57 -5.54
CA LYS A 103 20.01 1.17 -6.65
C LYS A 103 19.13 1.78 -7.74
N ASN A 104 17.98 1.20 -8.02
CA ASN A 104 17.20 1.48 -9.23
C ASN A 104 15.88 2.22 -8.97
N CYS A 105 15.40 2.27 -7.74
CA CYS A 105 14.11 2.85 -7.37
C CYS A 105 14.24 3.99 -6.35
N ARG A 106 15.45 4.37 -5.94
CA ARG A 106 15.67 5.52 -5.08
C ARG A 106 15.65 6.81 -5.91
N ILE A 107 14.87 7.79 -5.47
CA ILE A 107 14.79 9.13 -6.07
C ILE A 107 15.72 10.12 -5.35
N CYS A 108 15.79 10.04 -4.01
CA CYS A 108 16.57 10.95 -3.15
C CYS A 108 17.11 10.19 -1.93
#